data_AF-A0A7C4Q3D6-F1
#
_entry.id   AF-A0A7C4Q3D6-F1
#
_cell.length_a   1.000
_cell.length_b   1.000
_cell.length_c   1.000
_cell.angle_alpha   90.00
_cell.angle_beta   90.00
_cell.angle_gamma   90.00
#
_symmetry.space_group_name_H-M   'P 1'
#
loop_
_entity.id
_entity.type
_entity.pdbx_description
1 polymer ?
#
loop_
_entity_poly.entity_id
_entity_poly.type
_entity_poly.pdbx_seq_one_letter_code
_entity_poly.pdbx_strand_id
1 'polypeptide(L)'
;MQVQEVSQSLFSSVGQTNTPKIGNQPGMGDFLSMLVAQLTHQNPLEPMKDSEMMSQFTQLNSLQELQAMRAVLDSTAAANQNAYAASLIGKIVKAARSDGSTLEGVVSGVTSEKGVLYLQIGSQKAPLSDVIEIRGGVQ
;
A
#
# COMPACT_ATOMS: atom_id res chain seq x y z
N MET A 1 -44.00 6.50 -27.16
CA MET A 1 -43.44 6.14 -25.83
C MET A 1 -42.47 4.99 -26.09
N GLN A 2 -41.15 5.22 -26.06
CA GLN A 2 -40.30 5.03 -24.87
C GLN A 2 -40.54 3.61 -24.29
N VAL A 3 -39.63 2.64 -24.27
CA VAL A 3 -38.18 2.61 -24.08
C VAL A 3 -37.72 1.18 -24.44
N GLN A 4 -36.56 0.97 -25.06
CA GLN A 4 -35.58 -0.08 -24.69
C GLN A 4 -34.40 -0.16 -25.68
N GLU A 5 -33.49 0.82 -25.58
CA GLU A 5 -32.10 0.72 -26.07
C GLU A 5 -31.13 0.43 -24.91
N VAL A 6 -31.49 -0.49 -24.00
CA VAL A 6 -30.65 -0.80 -22.84
C VAL A 6 -30.36 -2.30 -22.80
N SER A 7 -29.50 -2.78 -23.69
CA SER A 7 -29.00 -4.17 -23.62
C SER A 7 -27.55 -4.36 -24.07
N GLN A 8 -26.78 -3.29 -24.33
CA GLN A 8 -25.37 -3.44 -24.76
C GLN A 8 -24.33 -2.69 -23.91
N SER A 9 -24.70 -2.13 -22.74
CA SER A 9 -23.78 -1.35 -21.89
C SER A 9 -23.37 -2.02 -20.57
N LEU A 10 -23.61 -3.33 -20.38
CA LEU A 10 -23.33 -4.01 -19.11
C LEU A 10 -22.09 -4.94 -19.11
N PHE A 11 -21.26 -4.95 -20.16
CA PHE A 11 -20.05 -5.80 -20.20
C PHE A 11 -18.72 -5.08 -20.44
N SER A 12 -18.68 -3.74 -20.44
CA SER A 12 -17.45 -2.97 -20.65
C SER A 12 -16.76 -2.46 -19.36
N SER A 13 -17.10 -3.01 -18.19
CA SER A 13 -16.53 -2.59 -16.89
C SER A 13 -15.61 -3.62 -16.21
N VAL A 14 -15.09 -4.62 -16.94
CA VAL A 14 -13.89 -5.36 -16.48
C VAL A 14 -12.67 -4.72 -17.14
N GLY A 15 -12.48 -3.45 -16.82
CA GLY A 15 -11.31 -2.66 -17.18
C GLY A 15 -10.32 -2.71 -16.03
N GLN A 16 -9.09 -3.09 -16.38
CA GLN A 16 -7.87 -2.78 -15.63
C GLN A 16 -7.77 -3.45 -14.26
N THR A 17 -7.35 -4.70 -14.28
CA THR A 17 -6.29 -5.08 -13.35
C THR A 17 -5.14 -4.10 -13.60
N ASN A 18 -5.02 -3.09 -12.74
CA ASN A 18 -3.77 -2.41 -12.48
C ASN A 18 -2.80 -3.48 -11.98
N THR A 19 -2.24 -4.27 -12.89
CA THR A 19 -0.89 -4.77 -12.72
C THR A 19 -0.09 -3.51 -12.41
N PRO A 20 0.51 -3.37 -11.23
CA PRO A 20 1.53 -2.36 -11.06
C PRO A 20 2.48 -2.60 -12.22
N LYS A 21 2.54 -1.67 -13.17
CA LYS A 21 3.71 -1.56 -14.02
C LYS A 21 4.82 -1.46 -12.99
N ILE A 22 5.56 -2.54 -12.79
CA ILE A 22 6.91 -2.49 -12.25
C ILE A 22 7.56 -1.54 -13.22
N GLY A 23 7.59 -0.27 -12.82
CA GLY A 23 8.12 0.79 -13.64
C GLY A 23 9.52 0.32 -13.98
N ASN A 24 9.86 0.32 -15.27
CA ASN A 24 11.22 0.56 -15.67
C ASN A 24 11.73 1.69 -14.76
N GLN A 25 12.49 1.37 -13.72
CA GLN A 25 13.13 2.38 -12.90
C GLN A 25 14.09 3.10 -13.86
N PRO A 26 13.83 4.36 -14.25
CA PRO A 26 14.57 5.02 -15.31
C PRO A 26 16.01 5.40 -14.91
N GLY A 27 16.50 4.97 -13.74
CA GLY A 27 17.80 5.40 -13.23
C GLY A 27 18.99 4.62 -13.79
N MET A 28 18.92 3.28 -13.76
CA MET A 28 20.09 2.43 -14.05
C MET A 28 20.39 2.33 -15.56
N GLY A 29 19.36 2.18 -16.39
CA GLY A 29 19.51 2.01 -17.84
C GLY A 29 20.00 3.28 -18.55
N ASP A 30 19.51 4.44 -18.13
CA ASP A 30 19.91 5.74 -18.68
C ASP A 30 21.30 6.14 -18.19
N PHE A 31 21.65 5.81 -16.94
CA PHE A 31 23.00 6.01 -16.40
C PHE A 31 24.03 5.09 -17.08
N LEU A 32 23.74 3.80 -17.25
CA LEU A 32 24.62 2.87 -17.98
C LEU A 32 24.83 3.30 -19.44
N SER A 33 23.80 3.86 -20.08
CA SER A 33 23.92 4.42 -21.43
C SER A 33 24.80 5.68 -21.46
N MET A 34 24.67 6.58 -20.47
CA MET A 34 25.60 7.70 -20.31
C MET A 34 27.03 7.25 -20.01
N LEU A 35 27.20 6.20 -19.20
CA LEU A 35 28.51 5.69 -18.79
C LEU A 35 29.21 5.00 -19.97
N VAL A 36 28.48 4.25 -20.80
CA VAL A 36 29.00 3.68 -22.06
C VAL A 36 29.29 4.78 -23.11
N ALA A 37 28.46 5.82 -23.19
CA ALA A 37 28.72 6.97 -24.05
C ALA A 37 29.99 7.75 -23.65
N GLN A 38 30.29 7.86 -22.35
CA GLN A 38 31.54 8.42 -21.85
C GLN A 38 32.72 7.46 -22.11
N LEU A 39 32.58 6.16 -21.86
CA LEU A 39 33.64 5.16 -22.09
C LEU A 39 34.10 5.06 -23.55
N THR A 40 33.22 5.36 -24.51
CA THR A 40 33.55 5.40 -25.95
C THR A 40 34.28 6.68 -26.39
N HIS A 41 34.29 7.73 -25.55
CA HIS A 41 34.88 9.05 -25.87
C HIS A 41 35.93 9.57 -24.86
N GLN A 42 36.19 8.88 -23.74
CA GLN A 42 37.13 9.34 -22.71
C GLN A 42 38.59 9.00 -23.06
N ASN A 43 39.38 10.03 -23.33
CA ASN A 43 40.84 9.99 -23.23
C ASN A 43 41.23 9.48 -21.82
N PRO A 44 42.25 8.60 -21.66
CA PRO A 44 42.51 7.79 -20.46
C PRO A 44 42.99 8.55 -19.19
N LEU A 45 42.78 9.87 -19.09
CA LEU A 45 43.36 10.73 -18.05
C LEU A 45 42.41 11.23 -16.94
N GLU A 46 41.11 10.89 -16.93
CA GLU A 46 40.20 11.25 -15.81
C GLU A 46 39.32 10.11 -15.22
N PRO A 47 39.85 8.89 -14.98
CA PRO A 47 39.07 7.79 -14.38
C PRO A 47 38.53 8.08 -12.96
N MET A 48 39.03 9.12 -12.29
CA MET A 48 38.60 9.48 -10.93
C MET A 48 37.20 10.10 -10.89
N LYS A 49 36.81 10.94 -11.85
CA LYS A 49 35.46 11.57 -11.88
C LYS A 49 34.36 10.54 -12.11
N ASP A 50 34.62 9.57 -12.98
CA ASP A 50 33.67 8.50 -13.30
C ASP A 50 33.43 7.58 -12.10
N SER A 51 34.47 7.29 -11.32
CA SER A 51 34.36 6.52 -10.08
C SER A 51 33.60 7.26 -8.98
N GLU A 52 33.77 8.59 -8.87
CA GLU A 52 33.07 9.40 -7.87
C GLU A 52 31.58 9.56 -8.21
N MET A 53 31.26 9.77 -9.49
CA MET A 53 29.88 9.83 -9.98
C MET A 53 29.17 8.47 -9.83
N MET A 54 29.85 7.36 -10.11
CA MET A 54 29.34 6.00 -9.88
C MET A 54 29.07 5.73 -8.38
N SER A 55 29.94 6.22 -7.50
CA SER A 55 29.74 6.10 -6.05
C SER A 55 28.48 6.86 -5.60
N GLN A 56 28.29 8.11 -6.04
CA GLN A 56 27.10 8.89 -5.71
C GLN A 56 25.82 8.30 -6.33
N PHE A 57 25.90 7.77 -7.54
CA PHE A 57 24.78 7.08 -8.18
C PHE A 57 24.40 5.79 -7.42
N THR A 58 25.39 4.98 -7.01
CA THR A 58 25.16 3.76 -6.22
C THR A 58 24.49 4.10 -4.88
N GLN A 59 24.90 5.20 -4.24
CA GLN A 59 24.26 5.70 -3.02
C GLN A 59 22.80 6.11 -3.26
N LEU A 60 22.52 6.86 -4.33
CA LEU A 60 21.14 7.24 -4.68
C LEU A 60 20.27 6.03 -5.04
N ASN A 61 20.80 5.06 -5.80
CA ASN A 61 20.09 3.83 -6.15
C ASN A 61 19.77 3.01 -4.88
N SER A 62 20.74 2.88 -3.97
CA SER A 62 20.51 2.24 -2.67
C SER A 62 19.41 2.95 -1.86
N LEU A 63 19.37 4.28 -1.85
CA LEU A 63 18.30 5.03 -1.19
C LEU A 63 16.94 4.83 -1.87
N GLN A 64 16.88 4.79 -3.19
CA GLN A 64 15.65 4.52 -3.93
C GLN A 64 15.13 3.11 -3.66
N GLU A 65 16.02 2.13 -3.60
CA GLU A 65 15.66 0.74 -3.28
C GLU A 65 15.16 0.62 -1.83
N LEU A 66 15.77 1.33 -0.88
CA LEU A 66 15.28 1.41 0.49
C LEU A 66 13.90 2.07 0.57
N GLN A 67 13.64 3.11 -0.23
CA GLN A 67 12.31 3.72 -0.32
C GLN A 67 11.27 2.77 -0.90
N ALA A 68 11.62 2.02 -1.95
CA ALA A 68 10.75 1.01 -2.54
C ALA A 68 10.43 -0.11 -1.54
N MET A 69 11.45 -0.59 -0.80
CA MET A 69 11.27 -1.59 0.25
C MET A 69 10.35 -1.08 1.36
N ARG A 70 10.53 0.17 1.80
CA ARG A 70 9.64 0.78 2.80
C ARG A 70 8.19 0.83 2.32
N ALA A 71 7.96 1.19 1.06
CA ALA A 71 6.61 1.21 0.49
C ALA A 71 5.95 -0.19 0.49
N VAL A 72 6.72 -1.24 0.18
CA VAL A 72 6.24 -2.63 0.26
C VAL A 72 5.93 -3.03 1.69
N LEU A 73 6.77 -2.66 2.66
CA LEU A 73 6.54 -2.93 4.08
C LEU A 73 5.27 -2.22 4.57
N ASP A 74 5.07 -0.95 4.23
CA ASP A 74 3.88 -0.18 4.61
C ASP A 74 2.61 -0.80 4.00
N SER A 75 2.67 -1.23 2.73
CA SER A 75 1.56 -1.94 2.07
C SER A 75 1.25 -3.29 2.74
N THR A 76 2.28 -4.02 3.15
CA THR A 76 2.13 -5.32 3.83
C THR A 76 1.54 -5.15 5.23
N ALA A 77 1.99 -4.13 5.96
CA ALA A 77 1.44 -3.77 7.26
C ALA A 77 -0.05 -3.41 7.15
N ALA A 78 -0.43 -2.59 6.15
CA ALA A 78 -1.82 -2.25 5.90
C ALA A 78 -2.67 -3.48 5.53
N ALA A 79 -2.14 -4.39 4.69
CA ALA A 79 -2.82 -5.63 4.34
C ALA A 79 -3.05 -6.54 5.56
N ASN A 80 -2.04 -6.67 6.43
CA ASN A 80 -2.16 -7.44 7.68
C ASN A 80 -3.19 -6.83 8.63
N GLN A 81 -3.20 -5.50 8.77
CA GLN A 81 -4.21 -4.81 9.59
C GLN A 81 -5.63 -5.01 9.04
N ASN A 82 -5.81 -4.94 7.72
CA ASN A 82 -7.09 -5.22 7.06
C ASN A 82 -7.54 -6.66 7.28
N ALA A 83 -6.64 -7.63 7.10
CA ALA A 83 -6.94 -9.05 7.33
C ALA A 83 -7.30 -9.32 8.79
N TYR A 84 -6.58 -8.70 9.73
CA TYR A 84 -6.90 -8.79 11.15
C TYR A 84 -8.27 -8.20 11.45
N ALA A 85 -8.58 -6.98 10.98
CA ALA A 85 -9.88 -6.36 11.17
C ALA A 85 -11.02 -7.19 10.56
N ALA A 86 -10.83 -7.74 9.35
CA ALA A 86 -11.80 -8.63 8.71
C ALA A 86 -12.05 -9.89 9.53
N SER A 87 -11.02 -10.44 10.18
CA SER A 87 -11.15 -11.60 11.07
C SER A 87 -11.96 -11.34 12.34
N LEU A 88 -12.20 -10.07 12.69
CA LEU A 88 -13.02 -9.67 13.82
C LEU A 88 -14.51 -9.60 13.47
N ILE A 89 -14.87 -9.55 12.19
CA ILE A 89 -16.27 -9.54 11.76
C ILE A 89 -16.96 -10.81 12.29
N GLY A 90 -18.11 -10.64 12.94
CA GLY A 90 -18.85 -11.72 13.61
C GLY A 90 -18.32 -12.11 15.00
N LYS A 91 -17.17 -11.57 15.44
CA LYS A 91 -16.68 -11.75 16.80
C LYS A 91 -17.23 -10.69 17.74
N ILE A 92 -17.25 -11.02 19.03
CA ILE A 92 -17.57 -10.06 20.08
C ILE A 92 -16.26 -9.37 20.48
N VAL A 93 -16.24 -8.04 20.41
CA VAL A 93 -15.08 -7.24 20.80
C VAL A 93 -15.47 -6.24 21.87
N LYS A 94 -14.48 -5.89 22.70
CA LYS A 94 -14.57 -4.80 23.65
C LYS A 94 -13.53 -3.74 23.27
N ALA A 95 -13.99 -2.51 23.05
CA ALA A 95 -13.15 -1.38 22.71
C ALA A 95 -13.25 -0.30 23.79
N ALA A 96 -12.12 0.33 24.11
CA ALA A 96 -12.08 1.50 24.99
C ALA A 96 -12.60 2.75 24.24
N ARG A 97 -13.16 3.69 24.99
CA ARG A 97 -13.52 5.02 24.49
C ARG A 97 -12.71 6.09 25.17
N SER A 98 -12.63 7.25 24.51
CA SER A 98 -12.00 8.45 25.04
C SER A 98 -12.67 8.98 26.31
N ASP A 99 -13.92 8.61 26.59
CA ASP A 99 -14.65 8.97 27.81
C ASP A 99 -14.39 8.02 29.00
N GLY A 100 -13.53 7.00 28.82
CA GLY A 100 -13.23 5.98 29.83
C GLY A 100 -14.26 4.86 29.91
N SER A 101 -15.34 4.92 29.13
CA SER A 101 -16.29 3.81 28.99
C SER A 101 -15.79 2.76 27.98
N THR A 102 -16.46 1.61 27.93
CA THR A 102 -16.15 0.54 26.98
C THR A 102 -17.33 0.27 26.08
N LEU A 103 -17.07 0.14 24.77
CA LEU A 103 -18.02 -0.34 23.79
C LEU A 103 -17.84 -1.85 23.62
N GLU A 104 -18.87 -2.63 23.92
CA GLU A 104 -18.87 -4.08 23.71
C GLU A 104 -19.99 -4.47 22.74
N GLY A 105 -19.68 -5.38 21.82
CA GLY A 105 -20.68 -5.92 20.91
C GLY A 105 -20.08 -6.75 19.79
N VAL A 106 -20.95 -7.26 18.92
CA VAL A 106 -20.56 -8.01 17.72
C VAL A 106 -20.11 -7.03 16.63
N VAL A 107 -18.98 -7.32 16.00
CA VAL A 107 -18.49 -6.56 14.85
C VAL A 107 -19.32 -6.91 13.61
N SER A 108 -20.02 -5.93 13.04
CA SER A 108 -20.82 -6.10 11.82
C SER A 108 -20.04 -5.78 10.54
N GLY A 109 -18.94 -5.03 10.63
CA GLY A 109 -18.16 -4.63 9.47
C GLY A 109 -16.90 -3.85 9.83
N VAL A 110 -16.12 -3.52 8.80
CA VAL A 110 -14.88 -2.76 8.88
C VAL A 110 -14.90 -1.65 7.84
N THR A 111 -14.57 -0.43 8.25
CA THR A 111 -14.45 0.74 7.37
C THR A 111 -13.09 1.38 7.55
N SER A 112 -12.44 1.79 6.46
CA SER A 112 -11.24 2.61 6.50
C SER A 112 -11.61 4.08 6.28
N GLU A 113 -11.26 4.95 7.21
CA GLU A 113 -11.39 6.41 7.06
C GLU A 113 -10.01 7.05 7.31
N LYS A 114 -9.47 7.78 6.32
CA LYS A 114 -8.16 8.47 6.42
C LYS A 114 -7.00 7.56 6.87
N GLY A 115 -7.03 6.28 6.48
CA GLY A 115 -6.00 5.29 6.84
C GLY A 115 -6.16 4.68 8.23
N VAL A 116 -7.18 5.07 8.99
CA VAL A 116 -7.53 4.43 10.26
C VAL A 116 -8.65 3.42 10.01
N LEU A 117 -8.46 2.20 10.50
CA LEU A 117 -9.49 1.16 10.45
C LEU A 117 -10.43 1.30 11.63
N TYR A 118 -11.72 1.32 11.31
CA TYR A 118 -12.82 1.37 12.26
C TYR A 118 -13.62 0.07 12.17
N LEU A 119 -13.85 -0.55 13.32
CA LEU A 119 -14.79 -1.64 13.48
C LEU A 119 -16.19 -1.06 13.71
N GLN A 120 -17.17 -1.59 13.00
CA GLN A 120 -18.58 -1.30 13.26
C GLN A 120 -19.10 -2.27 14.31
N ILE A 121 -19.50 -1.74 15.46
CA ILE A 121 -20.05 -2.49 16.59
C ILE A 121 -21.46 -1.96 16.83
N GLY A 122 -22.46 -2.68 16.32
CA GLY A 122 -23.84 -2.18 16.25
C GLY A 122 -23.92 -0.89 15.41
N SER A 123 -24.44 0.19 16.00
CA SER A 123 -24.55 1.51 15.34
C SER A 123 -23.34 2.43 15.57
N GLN A 124 -22.31 1.95 16.28
CA GLN A 124 -21.17 2.77 16.68
C GLN A 124 -19.88 2.25 16.06
N LYS A 125 -18.95 3.16 15.80
CA LYS A 125 -17.62 2.83 15.28
C LYS A 125 -16.58 2.95 16.39
N ALA A 126 -15.66 1.99 16.44
CA ALA A 126 -14.48 2.03 17.30
C ALA A 126 -13.23 1.78 16.45
N PRO A 127 -12.15 2.56 16.62
CA PRO A 127 -10.92 2.30 15.88
C PRO A 127 -10.32 0.96 16.34
N LEU A 128 -9.66 0.27 15.41
CA LEU A 128 -9.01 -1.02 15.66
C LEU A 128 -7.96 -0.94 16.78
N SER A 129 -7.33 0.24 16.95
CA SER A 129 -6.36 0.53 18.02
C SER A 129 -6.93 0.43 19.42
N ASP A 130 -8.24 0.65 19.58
CA ASP A 130 -8.86 0.77 20.90
C ASP A 130 -9.47 -0.56 21.37
N VAL A 131 -9.34 -1.63 20.57
CA VAL A 131 -9.79 -2.97 20.93
C VAL A 131 -8.91 -3.52 22.04
N ILE A 132 -9.52 -3.80 23.19
CA ILE A 132 -8.84 -4.30 24.39
C ILE A 132 -9.14 -5.79 24.66
N GLU A 133 -10.21 -6.34 24.11
CA GLU A 133 -10.58 -7.74 24.29
C GLU A 133 -11.32 -8.28 23.07
N ILE A 134 -11.06 -9.54 22.70
CA ILE A 134 -11.75 -10.27 21.64
C ILE A 134 -12.22 -11.61 22.22
N ARG A 135 -13.54 -11.84 22.15
CA ARG A 135 -14.16 -13.11 22.53
C ARG A 135 -14.67 -13.83 21.27
N GLY A 136 -14.65 -15.17 21.32
CA GLY A 136 -15.19 -16.00 20.25
C GLY A 136 -16.65 -15.64 19.96
N GLY A 137 -17.00 -15.49 18.69
CA GLY A 137 -18.39 -15.30 18.27
C GLY A 137 -19.19 -16.58 18.47
N VAL A 138 -20.48 -16.44 18.80
CA VAL A 138 -21.42 -17.57 18.80
C VAL A 138 -21.57 -18.02 17.34
N GLN A 139 -21.22 -19.28 17.06
CA GLN A 139 -21.46 -19.90 15.74
C GLN A 139 -22.96 -20.05 15.47
#